data_AF-R9GX67-F1
#
_entry.id   AF-R9GX67-F1
#
_cell.length_a   1.000
_cell.length_b   1.000
_cell.length_c   1.000
_cell.angle_alpha   90.00
_cell.angle_beta   90.00
_cell.angle_gamma   90.00
#
_symmetry.space_group_name_H-M   'P 1'
#
loop_
_entity.id
_entity.type
_entity.pdbx_description
1 polymer ?
#
loop_
_entity_poly.entity_id
_entity_poly.type
_entity_poly.pdbx_seq_one_letter_code
_entity_poly.pdbx_strand_id
1 'polypeptide(L)' 'MSGLVIVPTFNIVEDDEAINQLKEVFPNDKILSTDSSEIAKEGGILNCISWNIKTDG' A
#
# COMPACT_ATOMS: atom_id res chain seq x y z
N MET A 1 10.19 -4.68 15.42
CA MET A 1 9.28 -3.53 15.24
C MET A 1 8.41 -3.87 14.06
N SER A 2 7.09 -3.91 14.22
CA SER A 2 6.16 -4.20 13.11
C SER A 2 6.00 -2.92 12.28
N GLY A 3 6.26 -3.02 10.97
CA GLY A 3 6.06 -1.93 10.01
C GLY A 3 4.60 -1.83 9.56
N LEU A 4 4.32 -0.82 8.73
CA LEU A 4 3.04 -0.63 8.07
C LEU A 4 3.26 -0.54 6.56
N VAL A 5 2.56 -1.36 5.80
CA VAL A 5 2.46 -1.27 4.34
C VAL A 5 1.09 -0.75 3.98
N ILE A 6 1.04 0.37 3.26
CA ILE A 6 -0.20 0.96 2.74
C ILE A 6 -0.33 0.57 1.27
N VAL A 7 -1.41 -0.12 0.93
CA VAL A 7 -1.65 -0.71 -0.39
C VAL A 7 -2.75 0.06 -1.11
N PRO A 8 -2.53 0.52 -2.35
CA PRO A 8 -3.61 1.09 -3.14
C PRO A 8 -4.57 -0.02 -3.58
N THR A 9 -5.86 0.28 -3.55
CA THR A 9 -6.94 -0.58 -4.09
C THR A 9 -7.77 0.20 -5.08
N PHE A 10 -8.46 -0.51 -5.98
CA PHE A 10 -9.14 0.07 -7.13
C PHE A 10 -10.57 -0.45 -7.31
N ASN A 11 -11.11 -1.13 -6.30
CA ASN A 11 -12.41 -1.80 -6.34
C ASN A 11 -12.50 -2.86 -7.46
N ILE A 12 -11.41 -3.61 -7.65
CA ILE A 12 -11.31 -4.72 -8.61
C ILE A 12 -11.02 -6.04 -7.89
N VAL A 13 -11.30 -7.17 -8.54
CA VAL A 13 -11.18 -8.50 -7.91
C VAL A 13 -9.73 -8.86 -7.57
N GLU A 14 -8.78 -8.29 -8.30
CA GLU A 14 -7.34 -8.48 -8.12
C GLU A 14 -6.79 -7.80 -6.86
N ASP A 15 -7.55 -6.86 -6.26
CA ASP A 15 -7.14 -6.19 -5.01
C ASP A 15 -6.93 -7.20 -3.87
N ASP A 16 -7.82 -8.20 -3.76
CA ASP A 16 -7.72 -9.25 -2.74
C ASP A 16 -6.48 -10.14 -2.95
N GLU A 17 -6.17 -10.45 -4.22
CA GLU A 17 -4.97 -11.21 -4.57
C GLU A 17 -3.71 -10.44 -4.20
N ALA A 18 -3.62 -9.16 -4.59
CA ALA A 18 -2.48 -8.30 -4.28
C ALA A 18 -2.27 -8.15 -2.78
N ILE A 19 -3.35 -7.97 -2.00
CA ILE A 19 -3.29 -7.89 -0.53
C ILE A 19 -2.76 -9.20 0.06
N ASN A 20 -3.21 -10.35 -0.43
CA ASN A 20 -2.76 -11.64 0.09
C ASN A 20 -1.28 -11.90 -0.22
N GLN A 21 -0.83 -11.60 -1.44
CA GLN A 21 0.59 -11.66 -1.79
C GLN A 21 1.44 -10.75 -0.88
N LEU A 22 0.97 -9.53 -0.59
CA LEU A 22 1.68 -8.62 0.31
C LEU A 22 1.72 -9.11 1.77
N LYS A 23 0.69 -9.78 2.26
CA LYS A 23 0.71 -10.44 3.58
C LYS A 23 1.76 -11.56 3.63
N GLU A 24 1.95 -12.30 2.54
CA GLU A 24 2.98 -13.35 2.45
C GLU A 24 4.40 -12.76 2.40
N VAL A 25 4.58 -11.65 1.66
CA VAL A 25 5.88 -10.96 1.53
C VAL A 25 6.26 -10.24 2.82
N PHE A 26 5.29 -9.65 3.52
CA PHE A 26 5.50 -8.86 4.75
C PHE A 26 4.76 -9.49 5.96
N PRO A 27 5.11 -10.71 6.38
CA PRO A 27 4.33 -11.48 7.35
C PRO A 27 4.31 -10.90 8.76
N ASN A 28 5.22 -9.97 9.08
CA ASN A 28 5.34 -9.33 10.39
C ASN A 28 4.85 -7.87 10.39
N ASP A 29 4.45 -7.34 9.23
CA ASP A 29 4.01 -5.97 9.07
C ASP A 29 2.49 -5.90 8.93
N LYS A 30 1.91 -4.78 9.36
CA LYS A 30 0.49 -4.53 9.16
C LYS A 30 0.24 -4.14 7.71
N ILE A 31 -0.75 -4.76 7.08
CA ILE A 31 -1.22 -4.39 5.75
C ILE A 31 -2.51 -3.57 5.89
N LEU A 32 -2.54 -2.35 5.34
CA LEU A 32 -3.75 -1.52 5.22
C LEU A 32 -3.98 -1.14 3.77
N SER A 33 -5.20 -1.29 3.28
CA SER A 33 -5.61 -0.82 1.97
C SER A 33 -6.27 0.56 2.03
N THR A 34 -6.14 1.32 0.95
CA THR A 34 -6.89 2.55 0.71
C THR A 34 -7.32 2.63 -0.74
N ASP A 35 -8.56 3.05 -1.00
CA ASP A 35 -9.01 3.32 -2.37
C ASP A 35 -8.15 4.43 -2.96
N SER A 36 -7.56 4.15 -4.12
CA SER A 36 -6.65 5.02 -4.86
C SER A 36 -7.12 5.27 -6.29
N SER A 37 -8.38 4.94 -6.60
CA SER A 37 -8.97 5.06 -7.93
C SER A 37 -8.93 6.49 -8.47
N GLU A 38 -9.13 7.50 -7.61
CA GLU A 38 -9.10 8.91 -8.02
C GLU A 38 -7.70 9.37 -8.40
N ILE A 39 -6.69 9.10 -7.55
CA ILE A 39 -5.30 9.52 -7.83
C ILE A 39 -4.70 8.77 -9.03
N ALA A 40 -5.10 7.51 -9.25
CA ALA A 40 -4.66 6.72 -10.40
C ALA A 40 -5.04 7.36 -11.74
N LYS A 41 -6.18 8.07 -11.80
CA LYS A 41 -6.62 8.82 -12.99
C LYS A 41 -5.71 10.01 -13.31
N GLU A 42 -4.99 10.53 -12.31
CA GLU A 42 -4.04 11.63 -12.46
C GLU A 42 -2.62 11.16 -12.82
N GLY A 43 -2.41 9.85 -13.00
CA GLY A 43 -1.14 9.28 -13.45
C GLY A 43 -0.16 8.92 -12.34
N GLY A 44 -0.59 8.92 -11.08
CA GLY A 44 0.20 8.50 -9.92
C GLY A 44 -0.61 7.68 -8.91
N ILE A 45 0.08 6.95 -8.03
CA ILE A 45 -0.54 6.22 -6.90
C ILE A 45 0.19 6.58 -5.60
N LEU A 46 -0.06 5.85 -4.51
CA LEU A 46 0.49 6.16 -3.17
C LEU A 46 2.01 6.33 -3.15
N ASN A 47 2.76 5.41 -3.75
CA ASN A 47 4.22 5.47 -3.77
C ASN A 47 4.76 6.63 -4.61
N CYS A 48 3.96 7.16 -5.54
CA CYS A 48 4.33 8.31 -6.37
C CYS A 48 4.21 9.64 -5.62
N ILE A 49 3.39 9.68 -4.56
CA ILE A 49 3.02 10.91 -3.85
C ILE A 49 3.41 10.92 -2.37
N SER A 50 4.17 9.92 -1.91
CA SER A 50 4.56 9.80 -0.51
C SER A 50 6.07 9.62 -0.36
N TRP A 51 6.60 10.14 0.75
CA TRP A 51 7.99 9.96 1.13
C TRP A 51 8.05 9.57 2.61
N ASN A 52 8.85 8.57 2.92
CA ASN A 52 9.20 8.26 4.30
C ASN A 52 10.25 9.25 4.79
N ILE A 53 10.15 9.62 6.06
CA ILE A 53 11.17 10.41 6.75
C ILE A 53 11.87 9.48 7.73
N LYS A 54 13.17 9.30 7.54
CA LYS A 54 13.98 8.65 8.57
C LYS A 54 14.11 9.62 9.74
N THR A 55 13.55 9.26 10.87
CA THR A 55 13.85 9.93 12.14
C THR A 55 15.05 9.21 12.73
N ASP A 56 16.18 9.90 12.84
CA ASP A 56 17.30 9.37 13.60
C ASP A 56 16.87 9.31 15.07
N GLY A 57 17.04 8.12 15.68
CA GLY A 57 16.83 7.88 17.11
C GLY A 57 18.06 8.22 17.92
#